data_AF-A0A8T1AG93-F1
#
_entry.id   AF-A0A8T1AG93-F1
#
_cell.length_a   1.000
_cell.length_b   1.000
_cell.length_c   1.000
_cell.angle_alpha   90.00
_cell.angle_beta   90.00
_cell.angle_gamma   90.00
#
_symmetry.space_group_name_H-M   'P 1'
#
loop_
_entity.id
_entity.type
_entity.pdbx_description
1 polymer ?
#
loop_
_entity_poly.entity_id
_entity_poly.type
_entity_poly.pdbx_seq_one_letter_code
_entity_poly.pdbx_strand_id
1 'polypeptide(L)'
;MGGLMMGGALANGRCNFASSTTWVSLSAPMTGSMGSDYLQNACSGSNGFLQAVANLIGQCPANNAVLSLAYQNDARSTSALNSAYAAAQSAFRSNVDAALCSDNYSGLLSTDQVVYKLAGSLIPHKSKQNDGVVEYKSCAGGLSTSKFGNTYDDTFYLTGLNHADTAFRHGDALVVNSQKPVKWFECLL
;
A
#
# COMPACT_ATOMS: atom_id res chain seq x y z
N MET A 1 0.94 5.99 -0.63
CA MET A 1 2.10 6.48 -1.42
C MET A 1 3.28 6.96 -0.58
N GLY A 2 3.08 7.62 0.57
CA GLY A 2 4.16 8.28 1.33
C GLY A 2 5.41 7.43 1.60
N GLY A 3 5.25 6.16 1.99
CA GLY A 3 6.40 5.26 2.21
C GLY A 3 7.25 5.02 0.95
N LEU A 4 6.63 4.85 -0.22
CA LEU A 4 7.36 4.72 -1.48
C LEU A 4 8.10 6.01 -1.83
N MET A 5 7.48 7.17 -1.60
CA MET A 5 8.13 8.47 -1.83
C MET A 5 9.35 8.66 -0.92
N MET A 6 9.25 8.28 0.35
CA MET A 6 10.36 8.32 1.30
C MET A 6 11.49 7.36 0.89
N GLY A 7 11.16 6.11 0.53
CA GLY A 7 12.12 5.16 0.01
C GLY A 7 12.83 5.66 -1.26
N GLY A 8 12.08 6.30 -2.16
CA GLY A 8 12.64 6.96 -3.34
C GLY A 8 13.56 8.13 -2.98
N ALA A 9 13.19 8.97 -2.01
CA ALA A 9 14.01 10.10 -1.57
C ALA A 9 15.36 9.63 -0.99
N LEU A 10 15.35 8.61 -0.13
CA LEU A 10 16.56 7.97 0.41
C LEU A 10 17.41 7.36 -0.70
N ALA A 11 16.80 6.56 -1.59
CA ALA A 11 17.49 5.89 -2.68
C ALA A 11 18.18 6.85 -3.66
N ASN A 12 17.64 8.07 -3.81
CA ASN A 12 18.18 9.11 -4.68
C ASN A 12 19.05 10.14 -3.94
N GLY A 13 19.39 9.90 -2.66
CA GLY A 13 20.23 10.81 -1.86
C GLY A 13 19.61 12.19 -1.67
N ARG A 14 18.28 12.32 -1.74
CA ARG A 14 17.57 13.59 -1.52
C ARG A 14 17.55 13.99 -0.05
N CYS A 15 17.66 13.01 0.85
CA CYS A 15 17.70 13.17 2.29
C CYS A 15 18.32 11.92 2.93
N ASN A 16 18.66 12.02 4.22
CA ASN A 16 19.04 10.90 5.08
C ASN A 16 18.30 11.04 6.41
N PHE A 17 18.06 9.91 7.08
CA PHE A 17 17.55 9.93 8.44
C PHE A 17 18.65 10.25 9.45
N ALA A 18 18.28 11.00 10.50
CA ALA A 18 19.14 11.13 11.67
C ALA A 18 19.09 9.82 12.47
N SER A 19 20.09 9.58 13.32
CA SER A 19 20.11 8.39 14.18
C SER A 19 18.96 8.34 15.20
N SER A 20 18.27 9.45 15.42
CA SER A 20 17.10 9.57 16.30
C SER A 20 15.76 9.46 15.55
N THR A 21 15.78 9.13 14.26
CA THR A 21 14.57 9.03 13.44
C THR A 21 14.05 7.60 13.44
N THR A 22 12.74 7.44 13.60
CA THR A 22 12.02 6.18 13.41
C THR A 22 11.12 6.30 12.19
N TRP A 23 11.23 5.38 11.25
CA TRP A 23 10.36 5.31 10.08
C TRP A 23 9.30 4.22 10.24
N VAL A 24 8.05 4.68 10.41
CA VAL A 24 6.85 3.85 10.39
C VAL A 24 6.17 3.93 9.03
N SER A 25 5.93 2.79 8.39
CA SER A 25 5.29 2.70 7.08
C SER A 25 3.87 2.12 7.16
N LEU A 26 2.94 2.68 6.40
CA LEU A 26 1.53 2.29 6.38
C LEU A 26 1.09 1.99 4.93
N SER A 27 0.78 0.73 4.62
CA SER A 27 0.26 0.29 3.30
C SER A 27 1.00 0.90 2.08
N ALA A 28 2.32 1.05 2.16
CA ALA A 28 3.07 1.69 1.09
C ALA A 28 3.20 0.79 -0.15
N PRO A 29 2.85 1.22 -1.36
CA PRO A 29 2.94 0.37 -2.56
C PRO A 29 4.39 0.23 -3.06
N MET A 30 5.25 -0.49 -2.34
CA MET A 30 6.70 -0.55 -2.64
C MET A 30 7.04 -1.29 -3.94
N THR A 31 6.09 -1.99 -4.55
CA THR A 31 6.19 -2.55 -5.92
C THR A 31 5.10 -2.00 -6.84
N GLY A 32 4.48 -0.88 -6.50
CA GLY A 32 3.34 -0.31 -7.21
C GLY A 32 1.99 -0.89 -6.80
N SER A 33 0.96 -0.55 -7.57
CA SER A 33 -0.43 -0.94 -7.31
C SER A 33 -1.11 -1.30 -8.62
N MET A 34 -1.79 -2.46 -8.65
CA MET A 34 -2.62 -2.86 -9.79
C MET A 34 -3.78 -1.88 -10.04
N GLY A 35 -4.11 -1.02 -9.07
CA GLY A 35 -5.04 0.09 -9.28
C GLY A 35 -4.55 1.08 -10.34
N SER A 36 -3.24 1.30 -10.45
CA SER A 36 -2.68 2.10 -11.53
C SER A 36 -2.92 1.45 -12.89
N ASP A 37 -2.54 0.18 -13.04
CA ASP A 37 -2.71 -0.59 -14.26
C ASP A 37 -4.18 -0.67 -14.67
N TYR A 38 -5.09 -0.88 -13.71
CA TYR A 38 -6.53 -0.89 -13.95
C TYR A 38 -7.04 0.47 -14.46
N LEU A 39 -6.62 1.60 -13.86
CA LEU A 39 -7.02 2.92 -14.34
C LEU A 39 -6.48 3.17 -15.75
N GLN A 40 -5.22 2.85 -16.01
CA GLN A 40 -4.60 3.06 -17.32
C GLN A 40 -5.30 2.26 -18.42
N ASN A 41 -5.69 1.02 -18.13
CA ASN A 41 -6.49 0.19 -19.04
C ASN A 41 -7.88 0.82 -19.28
N ALA A 42 -8.50 1.39 -18.25
CA ALA A 42 -9.83 1.97 -18.37
C ALA A 42 -9.79 3.24 -19.23
N CYS A 43 -8.77 4.07 -19.02
CA CYS A 43 -8.55 5.27 -19.82
C CYS A 43 -8.19 4.96 -21.29
N SER A 44 -7.62 3.78 -21.57
CA SER A 44 -7.40 3.32 -22.95
C SER A 44 -8.61 2.58 -23.56
N GLY A 45 -9.74 2.49 -22.85
CA GLY A 45 -10.95 1.80 -23.30
C GLY A 45 -10.87 0.28 -23.27
N SER A 46 -9.92 -0.29 -22.52
CA SER A 46 -9.59 -1.73 -22.52
C SER A 46 -10.36 -2.55 -21.46
N ASN A 47 -11.04 -1.91 -20.52
CA ASN A 47 -11.90 -2.55 -19.51
C ASN A 47 -13.02 -1.60 -19.04
N GLY A 48 -14.03 -2.16 -18.38
CA GLY A 48 -15.13 -1.37 -17.79
C GLY A 48 -14.63 -0.47 -16.66
N PHE A 49 -15.09 0.78 -16.66
CA PHE A 49 -14.71 1.80 -15.68
C PHE A 49 -15.85 2.06 -14.68
N LEU A 50 -15.68 1.65 -13.43
CA LEU A 50 -16.63 2.01 -12.36
C LEU A 50 -16.18 3.28 -11.65
N GLN A 51 -17.04 4.31 -11.66
CA GLN A 51 -16.77 5.61 -11.04
C GLN A 51 -16.41 5.52 -9.56
N ALA A 52 -17.02 4.59 -8.82
CA ALA A 52 -16.72 4.39 -7.40
C ALA A 52 -15.27 3.96 -7.16
N VAL A 53 -14.71 3.11 -8.04
CA VAL A 53 -13.30 2.70 -7.97
C VAL A 53 -12.39 3.80 -8.51
N ALA A 54 -12.83 4.55 -9.53
CA ALA A 54 -12.09 5.71 -10.05
C ALA A 54 -11.76 6.73 -8.96
N ASN A 55 -12.70 7.00 -8.06
CA ASN A 55 -12.46 7.94 -6.96
C ASN A 55 -11.34 7.47 -6.00
N LEU A 56 -11.00 6.17 -5.98
CA LEU A 56 -9.87 5.65 -5.20
C LEU A 56 -8.53 5.75 -5.95
N ILE A 57 -8.51 5.35 -7.23
CA ILE A 57 -7.27 5.10 -7.99
C ILE A 57 -6.92 6.22 -8.97
N GLY A 58 -7.83 7.17 -9.19
CA GLY A 58 -7.67 8.31 -10.08
C GLY A 58 -8.71 8.39 -11.20
N GLN A 59 -8.67 9.51 -11.92
CA GLN A 59 -9.56 9.78 -13.05
C GLN A 59 -8.80 9.74 -14.37
N CYS A 60 -9.53 9.64 -15.49
CA CYS A 60 -8.95 9.73 -16.82
C CYS A 60 -8.81 11.20 -17.29
N PRO A 61 -7.71 11.56 -17.97
CA PRO A 61 -6.52 10.74 -18.21
C PRO A 61 -5.70 10.51 -16.93
N ALA A 62 -5.07 9.34 -16.81
CA ALA A 62 -4.24 9.02 -15.65
C ALA A 62 -3.10 10.05 -15.50
N ASN A 63 -2.98 10.64 -14.31
CA ASN A 63 -1.94 11.63 -14.04
C ASN A 63 -0.58 10.95 -13.77
N ASN A 64 0.49 11.74 -13.74
CA ASN A 64 1.85 11.24 -13.52
C ASN A 64 2.01 10.45 -12.22
N ALA A 65 1.28 10.79 -11.15
CA ALA A 65 1.32 10.06 -9.89
C ALA A 65 0.80 8.64 -10.08
N VAL A 66 -0.34 8.46 -10.76
CA VAL A 66 -0.86 7.13 -11.07
C VAL A 66 0.07 6.38 -12.01
N LEU A 67 0.57 7.01 -13.08
CA LEU A 67 1.53 6.37 -14.00
C LEU A 67 2.78 5.87 -13.27
N SER A 68 3.27 6.62 -12.28
CA SER A 68 4.43 6.23 -11.46
C SER A 68 4.16 5.07 -10.49
N LEU A 69 2.91 4.62 -10.38
CA LEU A 69 2.49 3.49 -9.55
C LEU A 69 2.22 2.20 -10.35
N ALA A 70 2.52 2.19 -11.65
CA ALA A 70 2.41 0.97 -12.45
C ALA A 70 3.13 -0.19 -11.75
N TYR A 71 2.52 -1.38 -11.74
CA TYR A 71 3.03 -2.49 -10.96
C TYR A 71 4.40 -2.95 -11.50
N GLN A 72 5.35 -3.19 -10.59
CA GLN A 72 6.73 -3.51 -10.95
C GLN A 72 6.79 -4.79 -11.82
N ASN A 73 7.55 -4.72 -12.92
CA ASN A 73 7.70 -5.76 -13.93
C ASN A 73 6.41 -6.14 -14.68
N ASP A 74 5.36 -5.33 -14.59
CA ASP A 74 4.14 -5.52 -15.37
C ASP A 74 4.14 -4.70 -16.67
N ALA A 75 3.14 -4.93 -17.53
CA ALA A 75 3.09 -4.38 -18.89
C ALA A 75 3.13 -2.85 -18.98
N ARG A 76 2.66 -2.14 -17.94
CA ARG A 76 2.65 -0.67 -17.86
C ARG A 76 3.92 -0.08 -17.21
N SER A 77 4.80 -0.91 -16.67
CA SER A 77 6.05 -0.46 -16.06
C SER A 77 7.19 -0.41 -17.08
N THR A 78 8.17 0.47 -16.82
CA THR A 78 9.39 0.60 -17.63
C THR A 78 10.59 0.03 -16.88
N SER A 79 11.68 -0.28 -17.59
CA SER A 79 12.94 -0.69 -16.95
C SER A 79 13.43 0.36 -15.94
N ALA A 80 13.29 1.65 -16.26
CA ALA A 80 13.65 2.74 -15.36
C ALA A 80 12.79 2.75 -14.09
N LEU A 81 11.47 2.57 -14.21
CA LEU A 81 10.56 2.48 -13.07
C LEU A 81 10.86 1.24 -12.22
N ASN A 82 11.15 0.09 -12.85
CA ASN A 82 11.54 -1.14 -12.15
C ASN A 82 12.84 -0.97 -11.36
N SER A 83 13.83 -0.28 -11.91
CA SER A 83 15.08 0.07 -11.21
C SER A 83 14.82 1.03 -10.05
N ALA A 84 13.94 2.03 -10.22
CA ALA A 84 13.56 2.96 -9.17
C ALA A 84 12.86 2.24 -8.00
N TYR A 85 11.95 1.32 -8.29
CA TYR A 85 11.34 0.46 -7.26
C TYR A 85 12.37 -0.37 -6.52
N ALA A 86 13.28 -1.05 -7.23
CA ALA A 86 14.31 -1.87 -6.61
C ALA A 86 15.20 -1.05 -5.65
N ALA A 87 15.59 0.16 -6.06
CA ALA A 87 16.36 1.08 -5.23
C ALA A 87 15.56 1.57 -4.00
N ALA A 88 14.31 2.00 -4.20
CA ALA A 88 13.42 2.43 -3.11
C ALA A 88 13.14 1.31 -2.10
N GLN A 89 12.96 0.08 -2.56
CA GLN A 89 12.78 -1.09 -1.71
C GLN A 89 14.04 -1.42 -0.92
N SER A 90 15.23 -1.27 -1.53
CA SER A 90 16.49 -1.43 -0.80
C SER A 90 16.61 -0.40 0.32
N ALA A 91 16.34 0.87 0.03
CA ALA A 91 16.33 1.93 1.03
C ALA A 91 15.27 1.67 2.12
N PHE A 92 14.08 1.21 1.73
CA PHE A 92 13.01 0.81 2.66
C PHE A 92 13.49 -0.27 3.64
N ARG A 93 13.98 -1.41 3.14
CA ARG A 93 14.43 -2.51 4.00
C ARG A 93 15.57 -2.15 4.93
N SER A 94 16.43 -1.21 4.51
CA SER A 94 17.57 -0.76 5.31
C SER A 94 17.21 0.27 6.39
N ASN A 95 16.05 0.92 6.31
CA ASN A 95 15.72 2.07 7.15
C ASN A 95 14.35 2.00 7.84
N VAL A 96 13.45 1.10 7.44
CA VAL A 96 12.12 1.01 8.07
C VAL A 96 12.22 0.29 9.41
N ASP A 97 11.64 0.90 10.44
CA ASP A 97 11.63 0.35 11.80
C ASP A 97 10.37 -0.48 12.06
N ALA A 98 9.23 -0.02 11.53
CA ALA A 98 7.93 -0.67 11.66
C ALA A 98 7.10 -0.53 10.39
N ALA A 99 6.27 -1.53 10.08
CA ALA A 99 5.38 -1.47 8.93
C ALA A 99 4.04 -2.13 9.21
N LEU A 100 2.96 -1.44 8.86
CA LEU A 100 1.60 -1.97 8.81
C LEU A 100 1.25 -2.30 7.36
N CYS A 101 0.92 -3.57 7.12
CA CYS A 101 0.40 -4.06 5.85
C CYS A 101 -0.92 -4.78 6.07
N SER A 102 -1.70 -4.99 4.99
CA SER A 102 -2.90 -5.82 5.06
C SER A 102 -2.85 -6.95 4.05
N ASP A 103 -3.38 -8.11 4.43
CA ASP A 103 -3.63 -9.25 3.54
C ASP A 103 -5.12 -9.40 3.20
N ASN A 104 -5.97 -8.49 3.63
CA ASN A 104 -7.39 -8.50 3.32
C ASN A 104 -8.01 -7.10 3.46
N TYR A 105 -9.01 -6.82 2.63
CA TYR A 105 -9.74 -5.56 2.53
C TYR A 105 -11.09 -5.55 3.26
N SER A 106 -11.34 -6.51 4.18
CA SER A 106 -12.58 -6.52 4.98
C SER A 106 -12.80 -5.20 5.68
N GLY A 107 -11.78 -4.67 6.35
CA GLY A 107 -11.81 -3.36 7.00
C GLY A 107 -12.81 -3.21 8.13
N LEU A 108 -12.86 -2.00 8.67
CA LEU A 108 -13.81 -1.54 9.69
C LEU A 108 -15.16 -1.21 9.04
N LEU A 109 -16.23 -1.22 9.83
CA LEU A 109 -17.56 -0.86 9.33
C LEU A 109 -17.60 0.64 9.01
N SER A 110 -17.63 0.96 7.72
CA SER A 110 -17.68 2.33 7.21
C SER A 110 -18.19 2.37 5.77
N THR A 111 -18.44 3.56 5.23
CA THR A 111 -18.74 3.74 3.80
C THR A 111 -17.55 3.35 2.92
N ASP A 112 -16.33 3.61 3.37
CA ASP A 112 -15.10 3.22 2.67
C ASP A 112 -15.01 1.69 2.55
N GLN A 113 -15.49 0.93 3.54
CA GLN A 113 -15.52 -0.53 3.49
C GLN A 113 -16.15 -1.08 2.21
N VAL A 114 -17.29 -0.50 1.80
CA VAL A 114 -18.01 -0.93 0.61
C VAL A 114 -17.18 -0.66 -0.65
N VAL A 115 -16.55 0.51 -0.71
CA VAL A 115 -15.76 0.96 -1.86
C VAL A 115 -14.48 0.12 -2.00
N TYR A 116 -13.80 -0.19 -0.90
CA TYR A 116 -12.61 -1.04 -0.93
C TYR A 116 -12.90 -2.52 -1.15
N LYS A 117 -14.06 -3.04 -0.70
CA LYS A 117 -14.51 -4.39 -1.10
C LYS A 117 -14.76 -4.48 -2.60
N LEU A 118 -15.37 -3.44 -3.19
CA LEU A 118 -15.55 -3.36 -4.64
C LEU A 118 -14.20 -3.30 -5.37
N ALA A 119 -13.28 -2.45 -4.90
CA ALA A 119 -11.94 -2.32 -5.48
C ALA A 119 -11.13 -3.63 -5.40
N GLY A 120 -11.11 -4.28 -4.23
CA GLY A 120 -10.45 -5.57 -4.02
C GLY A 120 -11.02 -6.71 -4.86
N SER A 121 -12.28 -6.60 -5.30
CA SER A 121 -12.92 -7.57 -6.20
C SER A 121 -12.71 -7.27 -7.69
N LEU A 122 -12.56 -6.00 -8.09
CA LEU A 122 -12.51 -5.60 -9.50
C LEU A 122 -11.11 -5.36 -10.02
N ILE A 123 -10.22 -4.84 -9.19
CA ILE A 123 -8.83 -4.64 -9.55
C ILE A 123 -8.18 -6.02 -9.68
N PRO A 124 -7.50 -6.31 -10.81
CA PRO A 124 -6.92 -7.63 -11.08
C PRO A 124 -5.62 -7.81 -10.28
N HIS A 125 -5.75 -7.94 -8.96
CA HIS A 125 -4.63 -8.24 -8.06
C HIS A 125 -3.99 -9.60 -8.44
N LYS A 126 -2.68 -9.72 -8.23
CA LYS A 126 -1.92 -10.97 -8.47
C LYS A 126 -2.18 -12.02 -7.39
N SER A 127 -2.74 -11.61 -6.26
CA SER A 127 -3.13 -12.45 -5.14
C SER A 127 -4.41 -11.96 -4.47
N LYS A 128 -5.03 -12.83 -3.67
CA LYS A 128 -6.16 -12.44 -2.79
C LYS A 128 -5.71 -11.59 -1.60
N GLN A 129 -4.41 -11.42 -1.39
CA GLN A 129 -3.86 -10.73 -0.23
C GLN A 129 -3.60 -9.25 -0.54
N ASN A 130 -4.59 -8.40 -0.27
CA ASN A 130 -4.51 -6.97 -0.55
C ASN A 130 -5.45 -6.16 0.36
N ASP A 131 -5.18 -4.87 0.51
CA ASP A 131 -5.99 -3.91 1.26
C ASP A 131 -7.08 -3.23 0.40
N GLY A 132 -7.33 -3.77 -0.79
CA GLY A 132 -8.28 -3.29 -1.79
C GLY A 132 -7.58 -2.63 -2.97
N VAL A 133 -6.42 -2.00 -2.75
CA VAL A 133 -5.66 -1.30 -3.79
C VAL A 133 -4.16 -1.61 -3.78
N VAL A 134 -3.58 -2.05 -2.67
CA VAL A 134 -2.18 -2.45 -2.53
C VAL A 134 -2.11 -3.90 -2.05
N GLU A 135 -1.30 -4.70 -2.75
CA GLU A 135 -1.05 -6.08 -2.34
C GLU A 135 -0.14 -6.16 -1.12
N TYR A 136 -0.33 -7.17 -0.28
CA TYR A 136 0.52 -7.42 0.89
C TYR A 136 2.01 -7.47 0.50
N LYS A 137 2.36 -8.19 -0.57
CA LYS A 137 3.75 -8.27 -1.03
C LYS A 137 4.31 -6.92 -1.51
N SER A 138 3.47 -6.10 -2.14
CA SER A 138 3.85 -4.73 -2.50
C SER A 138 4.08 -3.90 -1.24
N CYS A 139 3.22 -4.02 -0.23
CA CYS A 139 3.41 -3.36 1.05
C CYS A 139 4.69 -3.77 1.78
N ALA A 140 4.98 -5.08 1.82
CA ALA A 140 6.15 -5.61 2.50
C ALA A 140 7.49 -5.11 1.92
N GLY A 141 7.52 -4.63 0.67
CA GLY A 141 8.73 -4.03 0.08
C GLY A 141 9.96 -4.95 0.09
N GLY A 142 9.75 -6.26 0.08
CA GLY A 142 10.78 -7.28 0.18
C GLY A 142 11.24 -7.62 1.60
N LEU A 143 10.62 -7.08 2.65
CA LEU A 143 10.72 -7.64 3.99
C LEU A 143 10.17 -9.08 3.98
N SER A 144 10.77 -9.96 4.78
CA SER A 144 10.24 -11.32 4.92
C SER A 144 8.83 -11.26 5.52
N THR A 145 7.86 -11.91 4.88
CA THR A 145 6.48 -12.00 5.37
C THR A 145 6.39 -12.75 6.70
N SER A 146 7.40 -13.55 7.06
CA SER A 146 7.50 -14.21 8.36
C SER A 146 7.76 -13.25 9.53
N LYS A 147 8.15 -12.00 9.25
CA LYS A 147 8.31 -10.97 10.29
C LYS A 147 6.98 -10.41 10.76
N PHE A 148 5.92 -10.56 9.96
CA PHE A 148 4.66 -9.91 10.23
C PHE A 148 3.76 -10.78 11.12
N GLY A 149 3.34 -10.24 12.24
CA GLY A 149 2.35 -10.83 13.14
C GLY A 149 0.98 -10.16 12.98
N ASN A 150 -0.07 -10.75 13.54
CA ASN A 150 -1.46 -10.31 13.35
C ASN A 150 -2.07 -9.60 14.56
N THR A 151 -1.23 -9.14 15.49
CA THR A 151 -1.63 -8.42 16.69
C THR A 151 -1.07 -7.00 16.68
N TYR A 152 -1.77 -6.07 17.32
CA TYR A 152 -1.33 -4.67 17.38
C TYR A 152 -0.06 -4.45 18.21
N ASP A 153 0.45 -5.49 18.87
CA ASP A 153 1.73 -5.46 19.57
C ASP A 153 2.92 -5.82 18.64
N ASP A 154 2.65 -6.27 17.42
CA ASP A 154 3.68 -6.66 16.45
C ASP A 154 4.28 -5.44 15.73
N THR A 155 5.62 -5.31 15.76
CA THR A 155 6.34 -4.23 15.05
C THR A 155 6.07 -4.20 13.54
N PHE A 156 5.98 -5.38 12.95
CA PHE A 156 5.53 -5.58 11.57
C PHE A 156 4.13 -6.18 11.65
N TYR A 157 3.10 -5.37 11.40
CA TYR A 157 1.72 -5.72 11.69
C TYR A 157 0.97 -6.05 10.40
N LEU A 158 0.48 -7.29 10.33
CA LEU A 158 -0.37 -7.79 9.27
C LEU A 158 -1.84 -7.70 9.69
N THR A 159 -2.60 -6.95 8.91
CA THR A 159 -3.95 -6.55 9.27
C THR A 159 -5.00 -7.07 8.29
N GLY A 160 -6.25 -7.10 8.74
CA GLY A 160 -7.43 -7.30 7.89
C GLY A 160 -8.12 -5.97 7.55
N LEU A 161 -7.35 -4.90 7.39
CA LEU A 161 -7.82 -3.53 7.16
C LEU A 161 -7.84 -3.20 5.66
N ASN A 162 -8.85 -2.44 5.23
CA ASN A 162 -8.78 -1.81 3.91
C ASN A 162 -7.78 -0.63 3.93
N HIS A 163 -7.40 -0.15 2.75
CA HIS A 163 -6.37 0.88 2.59
C HIS A 163 -6.70 2.22 3.27
N ALA A 164 -7.99 2.55 3.47
CA ALA A 164 -8.37 3.75 4.20
C ALA A 164 -8.19 3.58 5.70
N ASP A 165 -8.50 2.39 6.24
CA ASP A 165 -8.36 2.12 7.66
C ASP A 165 -6.90 2.06 8.10
N THR A 166 -5.98 1.64 7.22
CA THR A 166 -4.52 1.67 7.51
C THR A 166 -3.98 3.09 7.67
N ALA A 167 -4.73 4.10 7.23
CA ALA A 167 -4.47 5.51 7.45
C ALA A 167 -5.28 6.09 8.64
N PHE A 168 -5.71 5.25 9.58
CA PHE A 168 -6.40 5.60 10.83
C PHE A 168 -7.78 6.27 10.66
N ARG A 169 -8.38 6.24 9.46
CA ARG A 169 -9.62 6.98 9.18
C ARG A 169 -10.82 6.60 10.04
N HIS A 170 -10.87 5.36 10.51
CA HIS A 170 -12.03 4.83 11.24
C HIS A 170 -11.66 4.29 12.64
N GLY A 171 -10.44 4.57 13.11
CA GLY A 171 -9.98 4.13 14.43
C GLY A 171 -9.70 2.63 14.51
N ASP A 172 -10.16 2.00 15.59
CA ASP A 172 -9.88 0.60 15.93
C ASP A 172 -11.16 -0.24 16.01
N ALA A 173 -11.07 -1.51 15.63
CA ALA A 173 -12.07 -2.50 15.98
C ALA A 173 -12.10 -2.72 17.49
N LEU A 174 -13.28 -3.02 18.05
CA LEU A 174 -13.40 -3.32 19.48
C LEU A 174 -12.73 -4.65 19.87
N VAL A 175 -12.91 -5.70 19.07
CA VAL A 175 -12.49 -7.08 19.41
C VAL A 175 -11.40 -7.63 18.49
N VAL A 176 -11.43 -7.30 17.19
CA VAL A 176 -10.54 -7.92 16.20
C VAL A 176 -9.14 -7.32 16.28
N ASN A 177 -8.17 -8.07 16.81
CA ASN A 177 -6.81 -7.59 17.02
C ASN A 177 -6.06 -7.22 15.74
N SER A 178 -6.40 -7.81 14.60
CA SER A 178 -5.83 -7.48 13.28
C SER A 178 -6.50 -6.25 12.63
N GLN A 179 -7.33 -5.51 13.37
CA GLN A 179 -8.02 -4.31 12.90
C GLN A 179 -7.91 -3.16 13.91
N LYS A 180 -6.75 -3.00 14.56
CA LYS A 180 -6.50 -1.96 15.56
C LYS A 180 -5.29 -1.09 15.18
N PRO A 181 -5.36 -0.34 14.06
CA PRO A 181 -4.22 0.42 13.56
C PRO A 181 -3.81 1.57 14.48
N VAL A 182 -4.75 2.22 15.18
CA VAL A 182 -4.43 3.33 16.10
C VAL A 182 -3.72 2.79 17.34
N LYS A 183 -4.27 1.75 17.98
CA LYS A 183 -3.62 1.09 19.10
C LYS A 183 -2.23 0.57 18.73
N TRP A 184 -2.06 0.00 17.54
CA TRP A 184 -0.73 -0.42 17.07
C TRP A 184 0.26 0.75 17.05
N PHE A 185 -0.14 1.90 16.51
CA PHE A 185 0.72 3.07 16.45
C PHE A 185 1.03 3.66 17.84
N GLU A 186 0.05 3.64 18.75
CA GLU A 186 0.24 4.05 20.15
C GLU A 186 1.19 3.12 20.93
N CYS A 187 1.18 1.82 20.62
CA CYS A 187 2.05 0.82 21.24
C CYS A 187 3.47 0.80 20.65
N LEU A 188 3.67 1.41 19.47
CA LEU A 188 4.98 1.51 18.81
C LEU A 188 5.86 2.66 19.35
N LEU A 189 5.24 3.72 19.88
CA LEU A 189 5.89 4.96 20.35
C LEU A 189 6.02 4.99 21.87
#